data_AF-W0GTL5-F1
#
_entry.id   AF-W0GTL5-F1
#
_cell.length_a   1.000
_cell.length_b   1.000
_cell.length_c   1.000
_cell.angle_alpha   90.00
_cell.angle_beta   90.00
_cell.angle_gamma   90.00
#
_symmetry.space_group_name_H-M   'P 1'
#
loop_
_entity.id
_entity.type
_entity.pdbx_description
1 polymer ?
#
loop_
_entity_poly.entity_id
_entity_poly.type
_entity_poly.pdbx_seq_one_letter_code
_entity_poly.pdbx_strand_id
1 'polypeptide(L)' 'MIWFVAGWWLAPGHLSSALACFVTIFGIPFGIQHIKLALIALTPVGMTVVKSRN' A
#
# COMPACT_ATOMS: atom_id res chain seq x y z
N MET A 1 -13.98 7.33 12.39
CA MET A 1 -14.81 6.86 11.24
C MET A 1 -14.38 7.45 9.91
N ILE A 2 -14.08 8.76 9.82
CA ILE A 2 -13.67 9.43 8.57
C ILE A 2 -12.53 8.72 7.83
N TRP A 3 -11.58 8.18 8.58
CA TRP A 3 -10.41 7.52 8.03
C TRP A 3 -10.76 6.18 7.34
N PHE A 4 -11.76 5.43 7.81
CA PHE A 4 -12.17 4.18 7.16
C PHE A 4 -12.77 4.45 5.76
N VAL A 5 -13.50 5.56 5.62
CA VAL A 5 -14.07 6.01 4.34
C VAL A 5 -12.96 6.47 3.38
N ALA A 6 -12.00 7.25 3.88
CA ALA A 6 -10.84 7.67 3.08
C ALA A 6 -9.94 6.47 2.68
N GLY A 7 -9.71 5.55 3.62
CA GLY A 7 -8.96 4.31 3.41
C GLY A 7 -9.60 3.38 2.39
N TRP A 8 -10.94 3.25 2.44
CA TRP A 8 -11.71 2.47 1.48
C TRP A 8 -11.61 3.00 0.05
N TRP A 9 -11.45 4.31 -0.13
CA TRP A 9 -11.25 4.91 -1.46
C TRP A 9 -9.81 4.77 -1.96
N LEU A 10 -8.83 4.86 -1.05
CA LEU A 10 -7.40 4.77 -1.37
C LEU A 10 -6.94 3.32 -1.63
N ALA A 11 -7.48 2.35 -0.92
CA ALA A 11 -7.12 0.94 -1.06
C ALA A 11 -7.24 0.36 -2.49
N PRO A 12 -8.35 0.54 -3.23
CA PRO A 12 -8.46 0.07 -4.62
C PRO A 12 -7.50 0.82 -5.56
N GLY A 13 -7.18 2.09 -5.31
CA GLY A 13 -6.16 2.82 -6.06
C GLY A 13 -4.77 2.21 -5.90
N HIS A 14 -4.42 1.83 -4.67
CA HIS A 14 -3.18 1.11 -4.41
C HIS A 14 -3.19 -0.31 -4.98
N LEU A 15 -4.31 -1.03 -4.91
CA LEU A 15 -4.42 -2.40 -5.43
C LEU A 15 -4.31 -2.46 -6.97
N SER A 16 -4.97 -1.54 -7.67
CA SER A 16 -4.87 -1.39 -9.13
C SER A 16 -3.45 -1.01 -9.56
N SER A 17 -2.81 -0.09 -8.84
CA SER A 17 -1.40 0.27 -9.09
C SER A 17 -0.45 -0.90 -8.83
N ALA A 18 -0.69 -1.69 -7.77
CA ALA A 18 0.08 -2.89 -7.48
C ALA A 18 -0.03 -3.91 -8.62
N LEU A 19 -1.25 -4.14 -9.12
CA LEU A 19 -1.50 -5.04 -10.24
C LEU A 19 -0.81 -4.56 -11.52
N ALA A 20 -0.85 -3.25 -11.80
CA ALA A 20 -0.14 -2.66 -12.93
C ALA A 20 1.39 -2.83 -12.80
N CYS A 21 1.94 -2.64 -11.60
CA CYS A 21 3.36 -2.85 -11.35
C CYS A 21 3.78 -4.32 -11.54
N PHE A 22 2.94 -5.29 -11.15
CA PHE A 22 3.23 -6.72 -11.33
C PHE A 22 3.29 -7.19 -12.78
N VAL A 23 2.77 -6.41 -13.74
CA VAL A 23 2.93 -6.71 -15.17
C VAL A 23 4.40 -6.68 -15.60
N THR A 24 5.25 -5.95 -14.86
CA THR A 24 6.67 -5.80 -15.16
C THR A 24 7.52 -6.48 -14.09
N ILE A 25 8.59 -7.18 -14.51
CA ILE A 25 9.53 -7.84 -13.59
C ILE A 25 10.16 -6.81 -12.62
N PHE A 26 10.51 -5.62 -13.13
CA PHE A 26 11.06 -4.54 -12.32
C PHE A 26 10.04 -3.86 -11.39
N GLY A 27 8.75 -3.95 -11.71
CA GLY A 27 7.68 -3.36 -10.90
C GLY A 27 7.26 -4.24 -9.73
N ILE A 28 7.63 -5.51 -9.68
CA ILE A 28 7.35 -6.41 -8.54
C ILE A 28 7.74 -5.82 -7.18
N PRO A 29 8.97 -5.29 -6.97
CA PRO A 29 9.30 -4.64 -5.70
C PRO A 29 8.34 -3.49 -5.37
N PHE A 30 8.01 -2.64 -6.34
CA PHE A 30 7.06 -1.53 -6.18
C PHE A 30 5.63 -1.99 -5.89
N GLY A 31 5.16 -3.04 -6.56
CA GLY A 31 3.84 -3.62 -6.33
C GLY A 31 3.67 -4.07 -4.88
N ILE A 32 4.70 -4.68 -4.29
CA ILE A 32 4.71 -5.06 -2.87
C ILE A 32 4.58 -3.83 -1.96
N GLN A 33 5.22 -2.70 -2.28
CA GLN A 33 5.01 -1.46 -1.52
C GLN A 33 3.58 -0.94 -1.63
N HIS A 34 2.94 -1.00 -2.80
CA HIS A 34 1.55 -0.57 -2.96
C HIS A 34 0.59 -1.42 -2.12
N ILE A 35 0.79 -2.74 -2.00
CA ILE A 35 -0.02 -3.58 -1.11
C ILE A 35 0.14 -3.17 0.36
N LYS A 36 1.37 -2.86 0.79
CA LYS A 36 1.62 -2.35 2.15
C LYS A 36 0.91 -1.00 2.39
N LEU A 37 0.92 -0.11 1.40
CA LEU A 37 0.22 1.17 1.46
C LEU A 37 -1.30 0.99 1.48
N ALA A 38 -1.84 0.03 0.74
CA ALA A 38 -3.27 -0.31 0.79
C ALA A 38 -3.69 -0.76 2.20
N LEU A 39 -2.88 -1.59 2.86
CA LEU A 39 -3.11 -2.02 4.24
C LEU A 39 -2.99 -0.86 5.24
N ILE A 40 -2.01 0.03 5.05
CA ILE A 40 -1.87 1.25 5.86
C ILE A 40 -3.04 2.21 5.68
N ALA A 41 -3.55 2.34 4.46
CA ALA A 41 -4.72 3.14 4.18
C ALA A 41 -5.97 2.57 4.86
N LEU A 42 -6.10 1.24 4.93
CA LEU A 42 -7.25 0.50 5.51
C LEU A 42 -7.16 0.17 7.00
N THR A 43 -5.99 0.19 7.62
CA THR A 43 -5.79 0.06 9.09
C THR A 43 -4.45 0.67 9.57
N PRO A 44 -4.24 2.00 9.71
CA PRO A 44 -2.95 2.59 10.06
C PRO A 44 -2.57 2.36 11.52
N VAL A 45 -3.54 2.06 12.38
CA VAL A 45 -3.33 1.89 13.81
C VAL A 45 -2.47 0.65 14.07
N GLY A 46 -1.35 0.82 14.76
CA GLY A 46 -0.43 -0.28 15.11
C GLY A 46 0.71 -0.50 14.12
N MET A 47 0.81 0.27 13.04
CA MET A 47 1.97 0.22 12.14
C MET A 47 3.01 1.28 12.46
N THR A 48 4.28 0.88 12.42
CA THR A 48 5.44 1.75 12.64
C THR A 48 6.37 1.66 11.44
N VAL A 49 6.83 2.81 10.94
CA VAL A 49 7.84 2.88 9.89
C VAL A 49 9.22 2.66 10.53
N VAL A 50 9.80 1.48 10.30
CA VAL A 50 11.15 1.17 10.79
C VAL A 50 12.17 1.62 9.74
N LYS A 51 13.14 2.44 10.18
CA LYS A 51 14.28 2.82 9.35
C LYS A 51 15.26 1.66 9.32
N SER A 52 15.50 1.07 8.14
CA SER A 52 16.57 0.09 7.98
C SER A 52 17.91 0.79 8.21
N ARG A 53 18.69 0.31 9.19
CA ARG A 53 20.09 0.74 9.36
C ARG A 53 20.93 0.06 8.27
N ASN A 54 21.81 0.84 7.65
CA ASN A 54 22.74 0.44 6.60
C ASN A 54 23.89 -0.41 7.18
#